data_AF-A0A7S2B8D6-F1
#
_entry.id   AF-A0A7S2B8D6-F1
#
_cell.length_a   1.000
_cell.length_b   1.000
_cell.length_c   1.000
_cell.angle_alpha   90.00
_cell.angle_beta   90.00
_cell.angle_gamma   90.00
#
_symmetry.space_group_name_H-M   'P 1'
#
loop_
_entity.id
_entity.type
_entity.pdbx_description
1 polymer ?
#
loop_
_entity_poly.entity_id
_entity_poly.type
_entity_poly.pdbx_seq_one_letter_code
_entity_poly.pdbx_strand_id
1 'polypeptide(L)'
;LLDPLKDQEKAELARALREMKFTKGESIFQQGEPGDYFYILIEGAVSVVKDGKEVAKLAATATQAQYFGEIALKDKSPRAATITVTSDFATALTVDKASFDMLLGPLEELSKRGRDGAAVVKKVGGPAVDGKRFGNILRKDLKRLGLLGCGGFGAVEMVEHVKTAETYALKALSKGYVVKSGMQASVMSEKNVQLMCDSTFVVKLYETYNGDQSLYLLLELALGGELYATYNKKGLWGREDCAKFYVAGTTYAFEHLHSKKIIFRDLKPENLLLNEKGHVKLTDMGLAKVVVGKTYTTCGTPDYFAPELIASKGHTHAVDWWTLGILTFELLGGHPPFESATPMQIYQK
;
A
#
# COMPACT_ATOMS: atom_id res chain seq x y z
N LEU A 1 3.64 -14.21 20.00
CA LEU A 1 3.36 -12.91 19.33
C LEU A 1 2.86 -13.11 17.91
N LEU A 2 3.51 -13.97 17.12
CA LEU A 2 3.14 -14.25 15.73
C LEU A 2 2.13 -15.39 15.56
N ASP A 3 1.82 -16.13 16.62
CA ASP A 3 0.87 -17.26 16.60
C ASP A 3 -0.55 -16.88 16.12
N PRO A 4 -1.10 -15.69 16.44
CA PRO A 4 -2.41 -15.27 15.94
C PRO A 4 -2.45 -14.90 14.45
N LEU A 5 -1.31 -14.89 13.75
CA LEU A 5 -1.25 -14.51 12.34
C LEU A 5 -1.80 -15.62 11.44
N LYS A 6 -2.58 -15.23 10.43
CA LYS A 6 -3.01 -16.12 9.34
C LYS A 6 -1.82 -16.52 8.47
N ASP A 7 -1.91 -17.63 7.77
CA ASP A 7 -0.83 -18.12 6.92
C ASP A 7 -0.42 -17.12 5.83
N GLN A 8 -1.39 -16.36 5.30
CA GLN A 8 -1.11 -15.29 4.36
C GLN A 8 -0.31 -14.14 4.99
N GLU A 9 -0.67 -13.71 6.21
CA GLU A 9 0.05 -12.67 6.96
C GLU A 9 1.47 -13.14 7.31
N LYS A 10 1.64 -14.41 7.69
CA LYS A 10 2.96 -15.03 7.90
C LYS A 10 3.80 -15.02 6.63
N ALA A 11 3.20 -15.34 5.48
CA ALA A 11 3.90 -15.34 4.20
C ALA A 11 4.29 -13.93 3.73
N GLU A 12 3.48 -12.91 4.05
CA GLU A 12 3.83 -11.51 3.76
C GLU A 12 4.92 -10.99 4.70
N LEU A 13 4.82 -11.26 6.00
CA LEU A 13 5.87 -10.95 6.96
C LEU A 13 7.19 -11.63 6.58
N ALA A 14 7.16 -12.92 6.21
CA ALA A 14 8.34 -13.66 5.80
C ALA A 14 9.07 -13.04 4.61
N ARG A 15 8.34 -12.45 3.65
CA ARG A 15 8.93 -11.75 2.50
C ARG A 15 9.53 -10.40 2.86
N ALA A 16 9.03 -9.78 3.93
CA ALA A 16 9.47 -8.48 4.41
C ALA A 16 10.72 -8.56 5.31
N LEU A 17 10.93 -9.71 5.94
CA LEU A 17 12.06 -9.96 6.82
C LEU A 17 13.39 -9.94 6.06
N ARG A 18 14.40 -9.31 6.67
CA ARG A 18 15.79 -9.31 6.21
C ARG A 18 16.66 -10.10 7.16
N GLU A 19 17.56 -10.91 6.64
CA GLU A 19 18.53 -11.63 7.46
C GLU A 19 19.69 -10.71 7.85
N MET A 20 20.06 -10.75 9.13
CA MET A 20 21.25 -10.10 9.69
C MET A 20 22.07 -11.13 10.46
N LYS A 21 23.40 -11.06 10.31
CA LYS A 21 24.35 -11.92 10.99
C LYS A 21 25.24 -11.09 11.90
N PHE A 22 25.48 -11.62 13.09
CA PHE A 22 26.25 -10.98 14.14
C PHE A 22 27.30 -11.94 14.70
N THR A 23 28.35 -11.38 15.26
CA THR A 23 29.46 -12.13 15.87
C THR A 23 29.47 -12.01 17.38
N LYS A 24 30.16 -12.92 18.08
CA LYS A 24 30.27 -12.92 19.54
C LYS A 24 30.69 -11.56 20.10
N GLY A 25 29.95 -11.09 21.11
CA GLY A 25 30.19 -9.81 21.78
C GLY A 25 29.59 -8.60 21.07
N GLU A 26 29.12 -8.75 19.83
CA GLU A 26 28.43 -7.69 19.11
C GLU A 26 27.06 -7.40 19.74
N SER A 27 26.71 -6.12 19.81
CA SER A 27 25.38 -5.70 20.28
C SER A 27 24.46 -5.51 19.08
N ILE A 28 23.31 -6.19 19.10
CA ILE A 28 22.27 -6.04 18.07
C ILE A 28 21.61 -4.67 18.17
N PHE A 29 21.42 -4.18 19.40
CA PHE A 29 21.09 -2.79 19.73
C PHE A 29 21.42 -2.51 21.20
N GLN A 30 21.55 -1.22 21.55
CA GLN A 30 21.84 -0.79 22.92
C GLN A 30 20.63 -0.19 23.63
N GLN A 31 20.61 -0.31 24.96
CA GLN A 31 19.64 0.36 25.82
C GLN A 31 19.72 1.89 25.59
N GLY A 32 18.55 2.53 25.43
CA GLY A 32 18.44 3.97 25.20
C GLY A 32 18.45 4.40 23.73
N GLU A 33 18.74 3.51 22.78
CA GLU A 33 18.64 3.81 21.36
C GLU A 33 17.17 3.84 20.88
N PRO A 34 16.83 4.58 19.82
CA PRO A 34 15.53 4.46 19.16
C PRO A 34 15.26 3.03 18.68
N GLY A 35 14.03 2.54 18.86
CA GLY A 35 13.66 1.18 18.51
C GLY A 35 12.80 1.08 17.26
N ASP A 36 13.43 1.11 16.08
CA ASP A 36 12.72 1.08 14.80
C ASP A 36 12.59 -0.32 14.18
N TYR A 37 13.14 -1.35 14.82
CA TYR A 37 13.19 -2.71 14.27
C TYR A 37 12.66 -3.77 15.23
N PHE A 38 11.94 -4.74 14.68
CA PHE A 38 11.62 -6.02 15.30
C PHE A 38 12.68 -7.06 14.90
N TYR A 39 13.01 -7.98 15.81
CA TYR A 39 13.96 -9.06 15.52
C TYR A 39 13.41 -10.42 15.93
N ILE A 40 13.66 -11.42 15.07
CA ILE A 40 13.42 -12.83 15.32
C ILE A 40 14.77 -13.53 15.24
N LEU A 41 15.28 -13.99 16.38
CA LEU A 41 16.48 -14.82 16.44
C LEU A 41 16.14 -16.21 15.92
N ILE A 42 16.84 -16.63 14.86
CA ILE A 42 16.64 -17.94 14.24
C ILE A 42 17.82 -18.89 14.48
N GLU A 43 18.97 -18.35 14.89
CA GLU A 43 20.16 -19.14 15.20
C GLU A 43 21.08 -18.38 16.17
N GLY A 44 21.70 -19.11 17.11
CA GLY A 44 22.64 -18.56 18.09
C GLY A 44 22.00 -18.18 19.42
N ALA A 45 22.75 -17.48 20.26
CA ALA A 45 22.34 -17.09 21.61
C ALA A 45 22.75 -15.65 21.93
N VAL A 46 21.86 -14.94 22.61
CA VAL A 46 22.05 -13.55 23.04
C VAL A 46 21.74 -13.38 24.53
N SER A 47 22.40 -12.41 25.16
CA SER A 47 22.07 -11.92 26.50
C SER A 47 21.24 -10.65 26.41
N VAL A 48 20.32 -10.48 27.35
CA VAL A 48 19.53 -9.27 27.55
C VAL A 48 20.09 -8.55 28.77
N VAL A 49 20.63 -7.36 28.57
CA VAL A 49 21.29 -6.59 29.63
C VAL A 49 20.52 -5.30 29.87
N LYS A 50 20.03 -5.10 31.09
CA LYS A 50 19.32 -3.88 31.51
C LYS A 50 20.07 -3.24 32.67
N ASP A 51 20.39 -1.96 32.54
CA ASP A 51 21.11 -1.17 33.54
C ASP A 51 22.43 -1.85 33.96
N GLY A 52 23.15 -2.43 32.98
CA GLY A 52 24.41 -3.14 33.18
C GLY A 52 24.30 -4.53 33.80
N LYS A 53 23.10 -5.03 34.09
CA LYS A 53 22.87 -6.38 34.64
C LYS A 53 22.22 -7.30 33.60
N GLU A 54 22.74 -8.50 33.46
CA GLU A 54 22.10 -9.53 32.64
C GLU A 54 20.79 -9.97 33.30
N VAL A 55 19.67 -9.78 32.60
CA VAL A 55 18.32 -10.08 33.09
C VAL A 55 17.71 -11.31 32.42
N ALA A 56 18.19 -11.70 31.24
CA ALA A 56 17.74 -12.90 30.53
C ALA A 56 18.79 -13.38 29.52
N LYS A 57 18.64 -14.65 29.09
CA LYS A 57 19.33 -15.21 27.93
C LYS A 57 18.31 -15.80 26.98
N LEU A 58 18.50 -15.57 25.68
CA LEU A 58 17.68 -16.12 24.62
C LEU A 58 18.57 -16.98 23.73
N ALA A 59 18.10 -18.15 23.37
CA ALA A 59 18.79 -19.04 22.43
C ALA A 59 17.79 -19.55 21.39
N ALA A 60 18.24 -19.61 20.14
CA ALA A 60 17.46 -20.09 19.03
C ALA A 60 18.19 -21.21 18.28
N THR A 61 17.41 -22.13 17.75
CA THR A 61 17.85 -23.22 16.87
C THR A 61 16.98 -23.22 15.61
N ALA A 62 17.33 -24.05 14.62
CA ALA A 62 16.57 -24.20 13.39
C ALA A 62 15.08 -24.56 13.59
N THR A 63 14.71 -25.11 14.75
CA THR A 63 13.32 -25.50 15.07
C THR A 63 12.67 -24.63 16.14
N GLN A 64 13.42 -23.74 16.79
CA GLN A 64 12.92 -22.92 17.88
C GLN A 64 13.49 -21.50 17.78
N ALA A 65 12.66 -20.57 17.32
CA ALA A 65 12.99 -19.16 17.24
C ALA A 65 12.67 -18.41 18.54
N GLN A 66 13.39 -17.33 18.78
CA GLN A 66 13.09 -16.34 19.83
C GLN A 66 12.85 -14.98 19.19
N TYR A 67 12.19 -14.06 19.88
CA TYR A 67 12.03 -12.70 19.38
C TYR A 67 12.33 -11.67 20.47
N PHE A 68 12.70 -10.47 20.05
CA PHE A 68 12.97 -9.36 20.94
C PHE A 68 12.83 -8.01 20.22
N GLY A 69 12.79 -6.93 21.00
CA GLY A 69 12.67 -5.56 20.49
C GLY A 69 11.23 -5.10 20.25
N GLU A 70 10.25 -5.91 20.61
CA GLU A 70 8.82 -5.64 20.45
C GLU A 70 8.30 -4.53 21.36
N ILE A 71 8.96 -4.26 22.48
CA ILE A 71 8.53 -3.24 23.45
C ILE A 71 8.63 -1.84 22.84
N ALA A 72 9.79 -1.48 22.29
CA ALA A 72 10.02 -0.15 21.69
C ALA A 72 9.10 0.14 20.50
N LEU A 73 8.62 -0.91 19.83
CA LEU A 73 7.66 -0.78 18.74
C LEU A 73 6.26 -0.39 19.24
N LYS A 74 5.86 -0.77 20.46
CA LYS A 74 4.54 -0.44 21.02
C LYS A 74 4.41 1.03 21.36
N ASP A 75 5.26 1.51 22.26
CA ASP A 75 5.10 2.82 22.90
C ASP A 75 6.03 3.92 22.34
N LYS A 76 6.83 3.62 21.30
CA LYS A 76 7.90 4.49 20.79
C LYS A 76 8.91 4.89 21.88
N SER A 77 9.03 4.08 22.93
CA SER A 77 10.07 4.27 23.94
C SER A 77 11.44 3.88 23.38
N PRO A 78 12.53 4.44 23.92
CA PRO A 78 13.88 3.93 23.67
C PRO A 78 14.01 2.46 24.08
N ARG A 79 14.95 1.73 23.49
CA ARG A 79 15.25 0.33 23.81
C ARG A 79 15.44 0.17 25.33
N ALA A 80 14.62 -0.69 25.94
CA ALA A 80 14.61 -0.91 27.39
C ALA A 80 15.80 -1.76 27.91
N ALA A 81 16.57 -2.40 27.02
CA ALA A 81 17.72 -3.23 27.32
C ALA A 81 18.66 -3.30 26.10
N THR A 82 19.92 -3.64 26.34
CA THR A 82 20.90 -4.01 25.32
C THR A 82 20.77 -5.51 24.99
N ILE A 83 20.89 -5.88 23.72
CA ILE A 83 20.96 -7.27 23.27
C ILE A 83 22.36 -7.54 22.74
N THR A 84 23.08 -8.47 23.35
CA THR A 84 24.48 -8.79 22.99
C THR A 84 24.63 -10.27 22.64
N VAL A 85 25.36 -10.58 21.58
CA VAL A 85 25.60 -11.95 21.12
C VAL A 85 26.57 -12.68 22.06
N THR A 86 26.19 -13.89 22.48
CA THR A 86 26.97 -14.71 23.43
C THR A 86 27.53 -15.98 22.81
N SER A 87 26.88 -16.52 21.77
CA SER A 87 27.42 -17.57 20.91
C SER A 87 28.49 -17.03 19.96
N ASP A 88 29.20 -17.90 19.25
CA ASP A 88 30.23 -17.48 18.29
C ASP A 88 29.64 -16.64 17.14
N PHE A 89 28.40 -16.96 16.74
CA PHE A 89 27.61 -16.18 15.81
C PHE A 89 26.12 -16.24 16.18
N ALA A 90 25.35 -15.26 15.70
CA ALA A 90 23.90 -15.25 15.77
C ALA A 90 23.29 -14.72 14.47
N THR A 91 22.16 -15.30 14.06
CA THR A 91 21.40 -14.88 12.89
C THR A 91 20.01 -14.43 13.33
N ALA A 92 19.62 -13.22 12.94
CA ALA A 92 18.30 -12.67 13.21
C ALA A 92 17.61 -12.21 11.92
N LEU A 93 16.32 -12.47 11.83
CA LEU A 93 15.44 -11.87 10.84
C LEU A 93 14.89 -10.55 11.38
N THR A 94 14.94 -9.48 10.60
CA THR A 94 14.50 -8.14 11.02
C THR A 94 13.50 -7.52 10.06
N VAL A 95 12.57 -6.74 10.61
CA VAL A 95 11.64 -5.89 9.86
C VAL A 95 11.50 -4.56 10.59
N ASP A 96 11.46 -3.45 9.85
CA ASP A 96 11.28 -2.13 10.44
C ASP A 96 9.83 -1.92 10.88
N LYS A 97 9.62 -1.02 11.84
CA LYS A 97 8.32 -0.73 12.45
C LYS A 97 7.28 -0.36 11.40
N ALA A 98 7.63 0.53 10.47
CA ALA A 98 6.68 1.01 9.47
C ALA A 98 6.23 -0.14 8.57
N SER A 99 7.16 -1.00 8.14
CA SER A 99 6.86 -2.22 7.41
C SER A 99 6.02 -3.20 8.23
N PHE A 100 6.32 -3.39 9.51
CA PHE A 100 5.57 -4.28 10.39
C PHE A 100 4.12 -3.80 10.59
N ASP A 101 3.95 -2.53 10.99
CA ASP A 101 2.64 -1.90 11.24
C ASP A 101 1.79 -1.89 9.97
N MET A 102 2.42 -1.70 8.81
CA MET A 102 1.74 -1.71 7.52
C MET A 102 1.28 -3.12 7.12
N LEU A 103 2.06 -4.16 7.42
CA LEU A 103 1.71 -5.55 7.06
C LEU A 103 0.70 -6.16 8.02
N LEU A 104 0.83 -5.91 9.32
CA LEU A 104 0.10 -6.65 10.35
C LEU A 104 -0.84 -5.76 11.18
N GLY A 105 -0.78 -4.45 11.02
CA GLY A 105 -1.39 -3.47 11.92
C GLY A 105 -0.53 -3.20 13.15
N PRO A 106 -0.91 -2.22 13.98
CA PRO A 106 -0.20 -1.89 15.21
C PRO A 106 -0.05 -3.11 16.12
N LEU A 107 1.12 -3.25 16.74
CA LEU A 107 1.44 -4.42 17.56
C LEU A 107 0.46 -4.63 18.74
N GLU A 108 -0.13 -3.56 19.28
CA GLU A 108 -1.16 -3.66 20.32
C GLU A 108 -2.39 -4.44 19.86
N GLU A 109 -2.73 -4.36 18.58
CA GLU A 109 -3.93 -5.00 18.04
C GLU A 109 -3.71 -6.49 17.81
N LEU A 110 -2.50 -6.89 17.42
CA LEU A 110 -2.14 -8.30 17.29
C LEU A 110 -2.27 -9.05 18.62
N SER A 111 -1.86 -8.42 19.72
CA SER A 111 -1.99 -9.02 21.06
C SER A 111 -3.44 -9.25 21.51
N LYS A 112 -4.40 -8.54 20.89
CA LYS A 112 -5.84 -8.64 21.17
C LYS A 112 -6.57 -9.60 20.23
N ARG A 113 -5.91 -10.15 19.20
CA ARG A 113 -6.49 -11.17 18.31
C ARG A 113 -6.52 -12.50 19.07
N GLY A 114 -7.71 -13.10 19.20
CA GLY A 114 -7.85 -14.47 19.72
C GLY A 114 -7.17 -15.49 18.79
N ARG A 115 -7.06 -16.75 19.25
CA ARG A 115 -6.45 -17.86 18.46
C ARG A 115 -7.11 -18.09 17.09
N ASP A 116 -8.35 -17.64 16.92
CA ASP A 116 -9.11 -17.81 15.68
C ASP A 116 -8.90 -16.69 14.64
N GLY A 117 -7.97 -15.75 14.88
CA GLY A 117 -7.61 -14.71 13.90
C GLY A 117 -8.75 -13.74 13.55
N ALA A 118 -9.87 -13.79 14.27
CA ALA A 118 -10.97 -12.84 14.17
C ALA A 118 -10.60 -11.58 14.96
N ALA A 119 -10.32 -10.51 14.24
CA ALA A 119 -10.12 -9.20 14.84
C ALA A 119 -11.42 -8.75 15.53
N VAL A 120 -11.35 -8.38 16.81
CA VAL A 120 -12.27 -7.37 17.36
C VAL A 120 -11.86 -6.05 16.71
N VAL A 121 -12.37 -5.80 15.51
CA VAL A 121 -12.15 -4.53 14.81
C VAL A 121 -12.88 -3.44 15.58
N LYS A 122 -12.20 -2.81 16.54
CA LYS A 122 -12.50 -1.41 16.85
C LYS A 122 -11.96 -0.61 15.68
N LYS A 123 -12.81 0.24 15.09
CA LYS A 123 -12.44 1.19 14.03
C LYS A 123 -11.13 1.89 14.42
N VAL A 124 -10.02 1.50 13.79
CA VAL A 124 -8.73 2.17 13.95
C VAL A 124 -8.81 3.43 13.11
N GLY A 125 -9.05 4.56 13.78
CA GLY A 125 -8.96 5.86 13.14
C GLY A 125 -7.50 6.17 12.86
N GLY A 126 -7.15 6.32 11.59
CA GLY A 126 -5.84 6.81 11.17
C GLY A 126 -5.54 8.21 11.74
N PRO A 127 -4.24 8.59 11.79
CA PRO A 127 -3.82 9.89 12.28
C PRO A 127 -4.37 10.99 11.37
N ALA A 128 -4.90 12.04 11.99
CA ALA A 128 -5.46 13.20 11.31
C ALA A 128 -4.37 14.19 10.94
N VAL A 129 -4.41 14.70 9.72
CA VAL A 129 -3.83 16.01 9.37
C VAL A 129 -4.88 16.75 8.54
N ASP A 130 -5.10 18.02 8.87
CA ASP A 130 -6.10 18.98 8.32
C ASP A 130 -7.56 18.84 8.73
N GLY A 131 -7.82 18.62 10.03
CA GLY A 131 -8.90 19.32 10.76
C GLY A 131 -10.37 19.10 10.35
N LYS A 132 -10.66 18.30 9.33
CA LYS A 132 -12.00 17.79 9.01
C LYS A 132 -11.89 16.28 8.79
N ARG A 133 -11.96 15.53 9.88
CA ARG A 133 -12.55 14.19 9.80
C ARG A 133 -13.95 14.41 9.24
N PHE A 134 -14.19 14.11 7.97
CA PHE A 134 -15.56 14.05 7.47
C PHE A 134 -16.26 12.99 8.31
N GLY A 135 -17.04 13.45 9.28
CA GLY A 135 -17.58 12.60 10.33
C GLY A 135 -18.54 11.60 9.73
N ASN A 136 -18.36 10.31 10.05
CA ASN A 136 -19.25 9.18 9.77
C ASN A 136 -20.37 9.51 8.76
N ILE A 137 -20.02 9.72 7.49
CA ILE A 137 -21.03 10.00 6.46
C ILE A 137 -21.88 8.73 6.37
N LEU A 138 -23.16 8.82 6.71
CA LEU A 138 -24.02 7.65 6.66
C LEU A 138 -24.51 7.47 5.23
N ARG A 139 -24.52 6.24 4.75
CA ARG A 139 -24.99 5.94 3.39
C ARG A 139 -26.41 6.46 3.11
N LYS A 140 -27.30 6.42 4.10
CA LYS A 140 -28.68 6.92 3.97
C LYS A 140 -28.76 8.44 3.77
N ASP A 141 -27.70 9.17 4.12
CA ASP A 141 -27.58 10.62 3.98
C ASP A 141 -26.98 11.00 2.60
N LEU A 142 -26.74 10.02 1.71
CA LEU A 142 -26.23 10.24 0.36
C LEU A 142 -27.38 10.15 -0.66
N LYS A 143 -27.57 11.22 -1.42
CA LYS A 143 -28.51 11.29 -2.53
C LYS A 143 -27.77 11.13 -3.85
N ARG A 144 -28.23 10.20 -4.71
CA ARG A 144 -27.69 10.03 -6.06
C ARG A 144 -28.03 11.23 -6.94
N LEU A 145 -27.02 11.76 -7.63
CA LEU A 145 -27.16 12.83 -8.62
C LEU A 145 -27.03 12.30 -10.06
N GLY A 146 -26.14 11.34 -10.32
CA GLY A 146 -25.90 10.85 -11.68
C GLY A 146 -24.97 9.65 -11.74
N LEU A 147 -24.78 9.10 -12.94
CA LEU A 147 -23.79 8.05 -13.23
C LEU A 147 -22.53 8.72 -13.77
N LEU A 148 -21.36 8.40 -13.19
CA LEU A 148 -20.05 8.88 -13.65
C LEU A 148 -19.39 7.88 -14.60
N GLY A 149 -19.57 6.58 -14.35
CA GLY A 149 -19.00 5.54 -15.20
C GLY A 149 -19.43 4.13 -14.78
N CYS A 150 -19.14 3.17 -15.65
CA CYS A 150 -19.35 1.74 -15.41
C CYS A 150 -18.04 1.01 -15.66
N GLY A 151 -17.55 0.26 -14.68
CA GLY A 151 -16.36 -0.57 -14.79
C GLY A 151 -16.69 -2.06 -14.67
N GLY A 152 -15.67 -2.91 -14.80
CA GLY A 152 -15.83 -4.38 -14.74
C GLY A 152 -16.43 -4.92 -13.43
N PHE A 153 -16.35 -4.15 -12.35
CA PHE A 153 -16.82 -4.55 -11.01
C PHE A 153 -18.14 -3.89 -10.58
N GLY A 154 -18.62 -2.90 -11.33
CA GLY A 154 -19.87 -2.18 -11.03
C GLY A 154 -19.85 -0.71 -11.47
N ALA A 155 -20.78 0.07 -10.94
CA ALA A 155 -21.02 1.46 -11.33
C ALA A 155 -20.37 2.45 -10.36
N VAL A 156 -19.97 3.60 -10.90
CA VAL A 156 -19.53 4.76 -10.11
C VAL A 156 -20.58 5.86 -10.28
N GLU A 157 -21.20 6.25 -9.17
CA GLU A 157 -22.28 7.25 -9.15
C GLU A 157 -21.80 8.55 -8.50
N MET A 158 -22.24 9.69 -9.01
CA MET A 158 -22.11 10.97 -8.29
C MET A 158 -23.19 11.02 -7.22
N VAL A 159 -22.80 11.33 -5.99
CA VAL A 159 -23.71 11.45 -4.84
C VAL A 159 -23.46 12.75 -4.10
N GLU A 160 -24.50 13.27 -3.45
CA GLU A 160 -24.45 14.46 -2.61
C GLU A 160 -24.82 14.09 -1.18
N HIS A 161 -24.03 14.55 -0.21
CA HIS A 161 -24.38 14.43 1.19
C HIS A 161 -25.40 15.49 1.57
N VAL A 162 -26.62 15.07 1.90
CA VAL A 162 -27.79 15.96 2.04
C VAL A 162 -27.63 17.01 3.14
N LYS A 163 -26.75 16.79 4.13
CA LYS A 163 -26.53 17.72 5.25
C LYS A 163 -25.49 18.80 4.93
N THR A 164 -24.47 18.48 4.13
CA THR A 164 -23.37 19.41 3.82
C THR A 164 -23.41 19.94 2.39
N ALA A 165 -24.28 19.38 1.53
CA ALA A 165 -24.30 19.61 0.08
C ALA A 165 -22.97 19.29 -0.63
N GLU A 166 -22.06 18.57 0.03
CA GLU A 166 -20.79 18.15 -0.56
C GLU A 166 -21.01 16.92 -1.46
N THR A 167 -20.29 16.90 -2.58
CA THR A 167 -20.41 15.87 -3.61
C THR A 167 -19.26 14.88 -3.59
N TYR A 168 -19.56 13.62 -3.86
CA TYR A 168 -18.62 12.50 -3.82
C TYR A 168 -18.84 11.55 -5.00
N ALA A 169 -17.87 10.68 -5.25
CA ALA A 169 -18.02 9.52 -6.13
C ALA A 169 -18.30 8.26 -5.28
N LEU A 170 -19.37 7.55 -5.56
CA LEU A 170 -19.73 6.30 -4.89
C LEU A 170 -19.49 5.12 -5.83
N LYS A 171 -18.39 4.40 -5.63
CA LYS A 171 -18.05 3.18 -6.38
C LYS A 171 -18.76 1.99 -5.74
N ALA A 172 -19.64 1.33 -6.50
CA ALA A 172 -20.35 0.12 -6.08
C ALA A 172 -19.69 -1.13 -6.68
N LEU A 173 -19.42 -2.14 -5.85
CA LEU A 173 -18.81 -3.41 -6.22
C LEU A 173 -19.79 -4.55 -5.94
N SER A 174 -20.15 -5.33 -6.95
CA SER A 174 -21.07 -6.47 -6.79
C SER A 174 -20.45 -7.58 -5.94
N LYS A 175 -21.09 -7.94 -4.81
CA LYS A 175 -20.59 -9.03 -3.95
C LYS A 175 -20.58 -10.38 -4.67
N GLY A 176 -21.63 -10.66 -5.45
CA GLY A 176 -21.72 -11.89 -6.23
C GLY A 176 -20.58 -12.01 -7.24
N TYR A 177 -20.24 -10.91 -7.91
CA TYR A 177 -19.11 -10.87 -8.85
C TYR A 177 -17.76 -11.01 -8.14
N VAL A 178 -17.57 -10.29 -7.02
CA VAL A 178 -16.34 -10.37 -6.22
C VAL A 178 -16.06 -11.80 -5.75
N VAL A 179 -17.10 -12.53 -5.29
CA VAL A 179 -16.97 -13.94 -4.89
C VAL A 179 -16.72 -14.85 -6.09
N LYS A 180 -17.50 -14.69 -7.17
CA LYS A 180 -17.38 -15.53 -8.38
C LYS A 180 -15.98 -15.42 -9.02
N SER A 181 -15.38 -14.24 -8.98
CA SER A 181 -14.07 -13.97 -9.58
C SER A 181 -12.90 -14.15 -8.61
N GLY A 182 -13.15 -14.54 -7.34
CA GLY A 182 -12.08 -14.77 -6.35
C GLY A 182 -11.31 -13.51 -5.91
N MET A 183 -11.93 -12.33 -6.01
CA MET A 183 -11.24 -11.04 -5.81
C MET A 183 -11.44 -10.43 -4.43
N GLN A 184 -11.92 -11.22 -3.46
CA GLN A 184 -12.16 -10.75 -2.08
C GLN A 184 -10.89 -10.10 -1.51
N ALA A 185 -9.74 -10.75 -1.68
CA ALA A 185 -8.45 -10.24 -1.21
C ALA A 185 -8.06 -8.94 -1.93
N SER A 186 -8.26 -8.86 -3.24
CA SER A 186 -7.95 -7.66 -4.03
C SER A 186 -8.80 -6.46 -3.63
N VAL A 187 -10.11 -6.65 -3.41
CA VAL A 187 -11.01 -5.58 -2.95
C VAL A 187 -10.60 -5.07 -1.56
N MET A 188 -10.23 -5.99 -0.66
CA MET A 188 -9.74 -5.59 0.66
C MET A 188 -8.38 -4.87 0.57
N SER A 189 -7.49 -5.31 -0.32
CA SER A 189 -6.22 -4.66 -0.60
C SER A 189 -6.43 -3.24 -1.15
N GLU A 190 -7.30 -3.05 -2.15
CA GLU A 190 -7.65 -1.74 -2.71
C GLU A 190 -8.13 -0.80 -1.63
N LYS A 191 -9.10 -1.23 -0.81
CA LYS A 191 -9.61 -0.44 0.33
C LYS A 191 -8.47 -0.05 1.27
N ASN A 192 -7.65 -1.00 1.70
CA ASN A 192 -6.61 -0.75 2.69
C ASN A 192 -5.54 0.19 2.13
N VAL A 193 -5.10 -0.02 0.90
CA VAL A 193 -4.16 0.87 0.21
C VAL A 193 -4.72 2.29 0.13
N GLN A 194 -5.97 2.43 -0.30
CA GLN A 194 -6.62 3.74 -0.42
C GLN A 194 -6.73 4.48 0.93
N LEU A 195 -6.99 3.75 2.04
CA LEU A 195 -7.05 4.32 3.39
C LEU A 195 -5.69 4.82 3.91
N MET A 196 -4.58 4.23 3.44
CA MET A 196 -3.25 4.69 3.85
C MET A 196 -2.85 5.98 3.13
N CYS A 197 -3.47 6.29 1.99
CA CYS A 197 -3.11 7.42 1.16
C CYS A 197 -3.78 8.72 1.64
N ASP A 198 -2.96 9.75 1.84
CA ASP A 198 -3.39 11.12 2.12
C ASP A 198 -2.50 12.09 1.34
N SER A 199 -2.89 12.36 0.11
CA SER A 199 -2.18 13.25 -0.81
C SER A 199 -3.18 14.04 -1.62
N THR A 200 -2.84 15.28 -1.98
CA THR A 200 -3.64 16.09 -2.91
C THR A 200 -3.70 15.49 -4.32
N PHE A 201 -2.71 14.66 -4.69
CA PHE A 201 -2.55 14.04 -6.01
C PHE A 201 -3.10 12.61 -6.08
N VAL A 202 -3.74 12.11 -5.02
CA VAL A 202 -4.37 10.78 -4.97
C VAL A 202 -5.83 10.95 -4.56
N VAL A 203 -6.75 10.26 -5.23
CA VAL A 203 -8.18 10.26 -4.86
C VAL A 203 -8.33 9.77 -3.42
N LYS A 204 -9.00 10.54 -2.55
CA LYS A 204 -9.22 10.11 -1.15
C LYS A 204 -10.37 9.10 -1.03
N LEU A 205 -10.26 8.18 -0.08
CA LEU A 205 -11.38 7.35 0.39
C LEU A 205 -11.91 7.93 1.70
N TYR A 206 -13.17 8.38 1.67
CA TYR A 206 -13.83 8.96 2.83
C TYR A 206 -14.47 7.90 3.72
N GLU A 207 -15.27 7.01 3.13
CA GLU A 207 -16.04 6.00 3.87
C GLU A 207 -16.24 4.72 3.07
N THR A 208 -16.57 3.64 3.77
CA THR A 208 -16.96 2.37 3.14
C THR A 208 -18.29 1.87 3.68
N TYR A 209 -19.12 1.29 2.81
CA TYR A 209 -20.41 0.72 3.20
C TYR A 209 -20.56 -0.71 2.73
N ASN A 210 -21.24 -1.51 3.56
CA ASN A 210 -21.62 -2.87 3.24
C ASN A 210 -23.14 -2.91 3.05
N GLY A 211 -23.61 -3.00 1.81
CA GLY A 211 -25.03 -3.21 1.50
C GLY A 211 -25.31 -4.66 1.17
N ASP A 212 -26.57 -5.04 0.99
CA ASP A 212 -26.97 -6.44 0.84
C ASP A 212 -26.26 -7.12 -0.35
N GLN A 213 -26.29 -6.49 -1.52
CA GLN A 213 -25.75 -7.03 -2.78
C GLN A 213 -24.40 -6.45 -3.21
N SER A 214 -23.95 -5.36 -2.56
CA SER A 214 -22.76 -4.63 -3.01
C SER A 214 -21.96 -4.05 -1.86
N LEU A 215 -20.66 -3.93 -2.07
CA LEU A 215 -19.74 -3.12 -1.26
C LEU A 215 -19.64 -1.73 -1.90
N TYR A 216 -19.40 -0.70 -1.09
CA TYR A 216 -19.35 0.68 -1.55
C TYR A 216 -18.11 1.38 -1.01
N LEU A 217 -17.43 2.12 -1.89
CA LEU A 217 -16.33 3.01 -1.55
C LEU A 217 -16.78 4.45 -1.86
N LEU A 218 -16.84 5.30 -0.83
CA LEU A 218 -17.13 6.72 -0.98
C LEU A 218 -15.82 7.48 -1.20
N LEU A 219 -15.59 7.89 -2.43
CA LEU A 219 -14.36 8.47 -2.92
C LEU A 219 -14.49 9.98 -3.16
N GLU A 220 -13.35 10.66 -3.16
CA GLU A 220 -13.23 12.02 -3.66
C GLU A 220 -13.71 12.12 -5.11
N LEU A 221 -14.49 13.15 -5.39
CA LEU A 221 -14.99 13.45 -6.72
C LEU A 221 -13.99 14.34 -7.47
N ALA A 222 -13.56 13.90 -8.65
CA ALA A 222 -12.73 14.67 -9.56
C ALA A 222 -13.54 15.03 -10.81
N LEU A 223 -13.99 16.29 -10.89
CA LEU A 223 -14.96 16.76 -11.91
C LEU A 223 -14.35 17.08 -13.28
N GLY A 224 -13.03 17.18 -13.39
CA GLY A 224 -12.33 17.49 -14.63
C GLY A 224 -12.26 16.32 -15.61
N GLY A 225 -12.72 15.12 -15.22
CA GLY A 225 -12.73 13.92 -16.05
C GLY A 225 -11.36 13.26 -16.19
N GLU A 226 -11.27 12.26 -17.07
CA GLU A 226 -10.03 11.54 -17.34
C GLU A 226 -9.03 12.40 -18.13
N LEU A 227 -7.75 12.25 -17.82
CA LEU A 227 -6.67 12.93 -18.51
C LEU A 227 -6.65 12.53 -20.00
N TYR A 228 -6.80 11.24 -20.29
CA TYR A 228 -6.87 10.72 -21.65
C TYR A 228 -7.96 11.40 -22.49
N ALA A 229 -9.20 11.41 -21.98
CA ALA A 229 -10.33 12.04 -22.64
C ALA A 229 -10.10 13.56 -22.82
N THR A 230 -9.45 14.19 -21.85
CA THR A 230 -9.10 15.62 -21.92
C THR A 230 -8.08 15.91 -23.01
N TYR A 231 -7.02 15.11 -23.11
CA TYR A 231 -5.99 15.22 -24.14
C TYR A 231 -6.59 15.07 -25.54
N ASN A 232 -7.45 14.07 -25.73
CA ASN A 232 -8.17 13.84 -26.99
C ASN A 232 -9.11 15.00 -27.34
N LYS A 233 -9.96 15.41 -26.40
CA LYS A 233 -10.96 16.46 -26.63
C LYS A 233 -10.34 17.82 -26.93
N LYS A 234 -9.22 18.14 -26.27
CA LYS A 234 -8.56 19.45 -26.36
C LYS A 234 -7.36 19.48 -27.33
N GLY A 235 -6.97 18.34 -27.92
CA GLY A 235 -5.82 18.26 -28.81
C GLY A 235 -4.51 18.62 -28.10
N LEU A 236 -4.24 18.02 -26.93
CA LEU A 236 -3.07 18.35 -26.11
C LEU A 236 -1.86 17.45 -26.37
N TRP A 237 -2.00 16.39 -27.18
CA TRP A 237 -0.90 15.50 -27.53
C TRP A 237 0.26 16.29 -28.15
N GLY A 238 1.49 16.04 -27.70
CA GLY A 238 2.68 16.77 -28.15
C GLY A 238 2.92 18.12 -27.48
N ARG A 239 2.02 18.57 -26.60
CA ARG A 239 2.25 19.79 -25.82
C ARG A 239 3.16 19.54 -24.63
N GLU A 240 4.41 19.96 -24.76
CA GLU A 240 5.44 19.80 -23.74
C GLU A 240 5.09 20.47 -22.40
N ASP A 241 4.47 21.65 -22.43
CA ASP A 241 4.04 22.37 -21.21
C ASP A 241 2.98 21.60 -20.42
N CYS A 242 2.00 21.03 -21.13
CA CYS A 242 0.95 20.19 -20.55
C CYS A 242 1.55 18.88 -20.01
N ALA A 243 2.37 18.20 -20.81
CA ALA A 243 3.01 16.94 -20.41
C ALA A 243 3.85 17.14 -19.14
N LYS A 244 4.68 18.19 -19.08
CA LYS A 244 5.46 18.55 -17.87
C LYS A 244 4.57 18.72 -16.64
N PHE A 245 3.45 19.44 -16.77
CA PHE A 245 2.54 19.71 -15.67
C PHE A 245 1.90 18.42 -15.10
N TYR A 246 1.39 17.54 -15.97
CA TYR A 246 0.72 16.31 -15.53
C TYR A 246 1.72 15.23 -15.07
N VAL A 247 2.90 15.16 -15.68
CA VAL A 247 3.99 14.28 -15.22
C VAL A 247 4.43 14.71 -13.82
N ALA A 248 4.65 16.00 -13.57
CA ALA A 248 5.03 16.50 -12.24
C ALA A 248 3.98 16.16 -11.16
N GLY A 249 2.69 16.35 -11.46
CA GLY A 249 1.62 15.96 -10.53
C GLY A 249 1.58 14.45 -10.26
N THR A 250 1.81 13.63 -11.29
CA THR A 250 1.89 12.18 -11.15
C THR A 250 3.11 11.75 -10.33
N THR A 251 4.25 12.43 -10.48
CA THR A 251 5.45 12.21 -9.65
C THR A 251 5.15 12.38 -8.17
N TYR A 252 4.43 13.45 -7.77
CA TYR A 252 4.05 13.64 -6.37
C TYR A 252 3.08 12.57 -5.86
N ALA A 253 2.20 12.03 -6.70
CA ALA A 253 1.37 10.88 -6.33
C ALA A 253 2.23 9.64 -6.04
N PHE A 254 3.24 9.37 -6.87
CA PHE A 254 4.17 8.25 -6.67
C PHE A 254 5.07 8.41 -5.46
N GLU A 255 5.66 9.59 -5.24
CA GLU A 255 6.45 9.84 -4.02
C GLU A 255 5.64 9.54 -2.76
N HIS A 256 4.37 9.95 -2.73
CA HIS A 256 3.47 9.65 -1.63
C HIS A 256 3.24 8.14 -1.44
N LEU A 257 2.88 7.43 -2.52
CA LEU A 257 2.66 5.97 -2.48
C LEU A 257 3.93 5.22 -2.05
N HIS A 258 5.08 5.57 -2.64
CA HIS A 258 6.35 4.90 -2.41
C HIS A 258 6.89 5.17 -1.00
N SER A 259 6.61 6.34 -0.41
CA SER A 259 6.91 6.63 1.00
C SER A 259 6.20 5.67 1.95
N LYS A 260 5.05 5.14 1.54
CA LYS A 260 4.24 4.14 2.24
C LYS A 260 4.45 2.72 1.70
N LYS A 261 5.53 2.49 0.93
CA LYS A 261 5.85 1.19 0.32
C LYS A 261 4.74 0.62 -0.56
N ILE A 262 3.88 1.47 -1.11
CA ILE A 262 2.84 1.07 -2.07
C ILE A 262 3.41 1.21 -3.48
N ILE A 263 3.26 0.18 -4.30
CA ILE A 263 3.52 0.21 -5.74
C ILE A 263 2.18 0.32 -6.45
N PHE A 264 2.03 1.21 -7.44
CA PHE A 264 0.79 1.45 -8.16
C PHE A 264 0.50 0.40 -9.25
N ARG A 265 1.49 0.11 -10.10
CA ARG A 265 1.51 -0.98 -11.10
C ARG A 265 0.52 -0.90 -12.28
N ASP A 266 -0.29 0.15 -12.39
CA ASP A 266 -1.19 0.33 -13.54
C ASP A 266 -1.31 1.80 -13.97
N LEU A 267 -0.18 2.53 -14.02
CA LEU A 267 -0.20 3.90 -14.52
C LEU A 267 -0.51 3.91 -16.01
N LYS A 268 -1.47 4.75 -16.39
CA LYS A 268 -1.88 5.10 -17.75
C LYS A 268 -2.77 6.35 -17.70
N PRO A 269 -2.94 7.09 -18.81
CA PRO A 269 -3.76 8.30 -18.86
C PRO A 269 -5.19 8.13 -18.33
N GLU A 270 -5.80 6.96 -18.46
CA GLU A 270 -7.15 6.64 -18.01
C GLU A 270 -7.24 6.57 -16.48
N ASN A 271 -6.15 6.21 -15.79
CA ASN A 271 -6.08 6.14 -14.33
C ASN A 271 -5.67 7.49 -13.69
N LEU A 272 -5.67 8.56 -14.47
CA LEU A 272 -5.42 9.93 -14.03
C LEU A 272 -6.69 10.76 -14.24
N LEU A 273 -7.32 11.20 -13.15
CA LEU A 273 -8.44 12.13 -13.19
C LEU A 273 -7.97 13.56 -13.00
N LEU A 274 -8.78 14.52 -13.43
CA LEU A 274 -8.56 15.94 -13.22
C LEU A 274 -9.56 16.47 -12.19
N ASN A 275 -9.10 17.29 -11.25
CA ASN A 275 -10.01 18.04 -10.38
C ASN A 275 -10.60 19.27 -11.10
N GLU A 276 -11.44 20.01 -10.42
CA GLU A 276 -12.10 21.23 -10.92
C GLU A 276 -11.13 22.35 -11.34
N LYS A 277 -9.88 22.30 -10.85
CA LYS A 277 -8.80 23.22 -11.20
C LYS A 277 -7.88 22.68 -12.29
N GLY A 278 -8.12 21.46 -12.79
CA GLY A 278 -7.28 20.79 -13.79
C GLY A 278 -6.02 20.13 -13.23
N HIS A 279 -5.86 20.00 -11.90
CA HIS A 279 -4.75 19.23 -11.33
C HIS A 279 -5.07 17.73 -11.39
N VAL A 280 -4.01 16.94 -11.59
CA VAL A 280 -4.13 15.48 -11.66
C VAL A 280 -4.40 14.86 -10.29
N LYS A 281 -5.21 13.80 -10.30
CA LYS A 281 -5.47 12.89 -9.20
C LYS A 281 -5.38 11.46 -9.70
N LEU A 282 -4.42 10.71 -9.15
CA LEU A 282 -4.29 9.28 -9.38
C LEU A 282 -5.49 8.55 -8.77
N THR A 283 -6.13 7.71 -9.57
CA THR A 283 -7.30 6.92 -9.19
C THR A 283 -7.03 5.42 -9.41
N ASP A 284 -8.01 4.60 -9.05
CA ASP A 284 -8.02 3.13 -9.22
C ASP A 284 -6.83 2.38 -8.58
N MET A 285 -6.89 2.18 -7.27
CA MET A 285 -5.88 1.41 -6.52
C MET A 285 -6.07 -0.11 -6.61
N GLY A 286 -6.86 -0.62 -7.57
CA GLY A 286 -7.19 -2.04 -7.67
C GLY A 286 -5.98 -2.96 -7.89
N LEU A 287 -4.93 -2.45 -8.55
CA LEU A 287 -3.66 -3.14 -8.74
C LEU A 287 -2.55 -2.62 -7.83
N ALA A 288 -2.81 -1.60 -7.02
CA ALA A 288 -1.84 -1.10 -6.08
C ALA A 288 -1.60 -2.11 -4.95
N LYS A 289 -0.35 -2.19 -4.47
CA LYS A 289 0.01 -3.16 -3.45
C LYS A 289 1.12 -2.64 -2.55
N VAL A 290 0.94 -2.89 -1.26
CA VAL A 290 2.01 -2.78 -0.25
C VAL A 290 3.08 -3.83 -0.52
N VAL A 291 4.33 -3.40 -0.70
CA VAL A 291 5.46 -4.30 -0.96
C VAL A 291 6.66 -3.93 -0.12
N VAL A 292 7.10 -4.87 0.70
CA VAL A 292 8.41 -4.84 1.35
C VAL A 292 9.33 -5.78 0.58
N GLY A 293 10.39 -5.24 -0.03
CA GLY A 293 11.27 -6.00 -0.91
C GLY A 293 10.73 -6.11 -2.34
N LYS A 294 10.54 -7.34 -2.84
CA LYS A 294 10.05 -7.63 -4.19
C LYS A 294 8.69 -8.32 -4.20
N THR A 295 7.89 -8.04 -5.22
CA THR A 295 6.69 -8.79 -5.57
C THR A 295 6.88 -9.47 -6.93
N TYR A 296 6.16 -10.55 -7.20
CA TYR A 296 6.34 -11.40 -8.39
C TYR A 296 5.08 -11.51 -9.24
N THR A 297 3.98 -10.89 -8.81
CA THR A 297 2.70 -10.93 -9.55
C THR A 297 2.74 -10.00 -10.74
N THR A 298 2.76 -10.55 -11.94
CA THR A 298 2.62 -9.80 -13.20
C THR A 298 1.19 -9.27 -13.35
N CYS A 299 1.03 -7.95 -13.42
CA CYS A 299 -0.25 -7.27 -13.60
C CYS A 299 -0.03 -5.87 -14.19
N GLY A 300 -1.13 -5.24 -14.63
CA GLY A 300 -1.13 -3.91 -15.25
C GLY A 300 -1.45 -3.99 -16.74
N THR A 301 -1.26 -2.86 -17.42
CA THR A 301 -1.49 -2.74 -18.87
C THR A 301 -0.23 -3.14 -19.66
N PRO A 302 -0.30 -4.10 -20.61
CA PRO A 302 0.89 -4.65 -21.30
C PRO A 302 1.84 -3.62 -21.91
N ASP A 303 1.32 -2.56 -22.54
CA ASP A 303 2.10 -1.51 -23.20
C ASP A 303 2.97 -0.70 -22.22
N TYR A 304 2.67 -0.84 -20.92
CA TYR A 304 3.34 -0.17 -19.81
C TYR A 304 4.28 -1.10 -19.04
N PHE A 305 4.42 -2.37 -19.43
CA PHE A 305 5.21 -3.33 -18.67
C PHE A 305 6.71 -2.99 -18.65
N ALA A 306 7.27 -2.95 -17.44
CA ALA A 306 8.70 -2.85 -17.25
C ALA A 306 9.40 -4.18 -17.60
N PRO A 307 10.64 -4.16 -18.13
CA PRO A 307 11.35 -5.37 -18.56
C PRO A 307 11.50 -6.43 -17.46
N GLU A 308 11.70 -6.02 -16.20
CA GLU A 308 11.79 -6.92 -15.05
C GLU A 308 10.48 -7.62 -14.70
N LEU A 309 9.34 -7.00 -15.04
CA LEU A 309 7.99 -7.57 -14.88
C LEU A 309 7.79 -8.70 -15.91
N ILE A 310 8.19 -8.44 -17.16
CA ILE A 310 8.16 -9.41 -18.27
C ILE A 310 9.09 -10.59 -17.97
N ALA A 311 10.31 -10.30 -17.53
CA ALA A 311 11.32 -11.32 -17.21
C ALA A 311 11.03 -12.09 -15.90
N SER A 312 9.95 -11.77 -15.18
CA SER A 312 9.54 -12.43 -13.94
C SER A 312 10.63 -12.47 -12.85
N LYS A 313 11.54 -11.47 -12.83
CA LYS A 313 12.68 -11.39 -11.89
C LYS A 313 12.29 -10.85 -10.50
N GLY A 314 11.00 -10.61 -10.31
CA GLY A 314 10.45 -9.85 -9.20
C GLY A 314 10.73 -8.35 -9.34
N HIS A 315 9.76 -7.54 -8.94
CA HIS A 315 9.77 -6.08 -9.12
C HIS A 315 9.54 -5.33 -7.81
N THR A 316 9.98 -4.08 -7.80
CA THR A 316 9.83 -3.10 -6.70
C THR A 316 9.09 -1.88 -7.23
N HIS A 317 8.99 -0.80 -6.42
CA HIS A 317 8.39 0.47 -6.84
C HIS A 317 9.05 1.11 -8.08
N ALA A 318 10.25 0.66 -8.47
CA ALA A 318 10.93 1.10 -9.69
C ALA A 318 10.09 0.94 -10.97
N VAL A 319 9.18 -0.03 -11.02
CA VAL A 319 8.28 -0.21 -12.19
C VAL A 319 7.35 0.97 -12.39
N ASP A 320 6.97 1.68 -11.33
CA ASP A 320 6.13 2.87 -11.46
C ASP A 320 6.91 3.98 -12.18
N TRP A 321 8.21 4.14 -11.91
CA TRP A 321 9.06 5.09 -12.64
C TRP A 321 9.24 4.73 -14.12
N TRP A 322 9.30 3.43 -14.44
CA TRP A 322 9.24 2.98 -15.84
C TRP A 322 7.93 3.42 -16.50
N THR A 323 6.79 3.13 -15.86
CA THR A 323 5.47 3.54 -16.39
C THR A 323 5.30 5.06 -16.51
N LEU A 324 5.97 5.85 -15.67
CA LEU A 324 6.00 7.31 -15.80
C LEU A 324 6.74 7.75 -17.06
N GLY A 325 7.80 7.03 -17.45
CA GLY A 325 8.49 7.24 -18.72
C GLY A 325 7.60 6.92 -19.92
N ILE A 326 6.87 5.81 -19.86
CA ILE A 326 5.87 5.43 -20.88
C ILE A 326 4.78 6.51 -20.99
N LEU A 327 4.21 6.94 -19.86
CA LEU A 327 3.22 8.01 -19.82
C LEU A 327 3.76 9.30 -20.43
N THR A 328 4.99 9.70 -20.07
CA THR A 328 5.61 10.93 -20.60
C THR A 328 5.76 10.87 -22.11
N PHE A 329 6.20 9.73 -22.64
CA PHE A 329 6.29 9.50 -24.07
C PHE A 329 4.91 9.58 -24.73
N GLU A 330 3.90 8.91 -24.15
CA GLU A 330 2.54 8.90 -24.69
C GLU A 330 1.91 10.30 -24.72
N LEU A 331 2.06 11.11 -23.65
CA LEU A 331 1.55 12.48 -23.63
C LEU A 331 2.20 13.38 -24.71
N LEU A 332 3.45 13.09 -25.10
CA LEU A 332 4.18 13.82 -26.14
C LEU A 332 3.97 13.26 -27.56
N GLY A 333 3.80 11.95 -27.70
CA GLY A 333 3.70 11.27 -28.99
C GLY A 333 2.27 10.96 -29.43
N GLY A 334 1.32 10.92 -28.50
CA GLY A 334 -0.04 10.44 -28.72
C GLY A 334 -0.17 8.91 -28.72
N HIS A 335 0.92 8.19 -28.49
CA HIS A 335 0.98 6.73 -28.45
C HIS A 335 2.12 6.26 -27.54
N PRO A 336 2.03 5.11 -26.85
CA PRO A 336 3.15 4.52 -26.11
C PRO A 336 4.36 4.23 -27.03
N PRO A 337 5.59 4.16 -26.45
CA PRO A 337 6.81 3.93 -27.23
C PRO A 337 6.94 2.49 -27.75
N PHE A 338 6.31 1.53 -27.07
CA PHE A 338 6.36 0.11 -27.43
C PHE A 338 4.97 -0.38 -27.80
N GLU A 339 4.64 -0.37 -29.08
CA GLU A 339 3.38 -0.89 -29.61
C GLU A 339 3.62 -2.06 -30.56
N SER A 340 2.73 -3.04 -30.51
CA SER A 340 2.68 -4.11 -31.50
C SER A 340 1.30 -4.76 -31.53
N ALA A 341 1.03 -5.56 -32.56
CA ALA A 341 -0.26 -6.24 -32.71
C ALA A 341 -0.58 -7.23 -31.56
N THR A 342 0.45 -7.69 -30.83
CA THR A 342 0.27 -8.60 -29.70
C THR A 342 1.18 -8.22 -28.53
N PRO A 343 0.76 -8.48 -27.27
CA PRO A 343 1.62 -8.29 -26.09
C PRO A 343 2.97 -9.01 -26.20
N MET A 344 3.00 -10.23 -26.75
CA MET A 344 4.24 -10.98 -26.93
C MET A 344 5.25 -10.28 -27.83
N GLN A 345 4.79 -9.57 -28.87
CA GLN A 345 5.66 -8.80 -29.75
C GLN A 345 6.13 -7.50 -29.10
N ILE A 346 5.28 -6.88 -28.26
CA ILE A 346 5.68 -5.72 -27.45
C ILE A 346 6.84 -6.12 -26.54
N TYR A 347 6.75 -7.28 -25.89
CA TYR A 347 7.76 -7.77 -24.95
C TYR A 347 9.12 -8.12 -25.59
N GLN A 348 9.21 -8.15 -26.92
CA GLN A 348 10.44 -8.40 -27.67
C GLN A 348 11.15 -7.10 -28.10
N LYS A 349 10.50 -5.95 -27.97
CA LYS A 349 11.07 -4.62 -28.20
C LYS A 349 11.69 -4.09 -26.92
#